data_AF-A0A346RII1-F1
#
_entry.id   AF-A0A346RII1-F1
#
_cell.length_a   1.000
_cell.length_b   1.000
_cell.length_c   1.000
_cell.angle_alpha   90.00
_cell.angle_beta   90.00
_cell.angle_gamma   90.00
#
_symmetry.space_group_name_H-M   'P 1'
#
loop_
_entity.id
_entity.type
_entity.pdbx_description
1 polymer ?
#
loop_
_entity_poly.entity_id
_entity_poly.type
_entity_poly.pdbx_seq_one_letter_code
_entity_poly.pdbx_strand_id
1 'polypeptide(L)'
;MSVLITINMIMTITFIVMKHPLSAGAILLLQTLTMTMLTGNLYQNFWFSYILFLIMVGGMLILFMYMTSIASNEKFKPNMKMSIISVTLIIVPMLIWESTKNVVSNNETLKFMENLTMQNTLSKFINMPLTPLLLFLMVYLLLAMIATVKITSFKQGSIRQMN
;
A
#
# COMPACT_ATOMS: atom_id res chain seq x y z
N MET A 1 13.19 -10.53 6.23
CA MET A 1 12.74 -10.18 4.86
C MET A 1 11.85 -11.27 4.27
N SER A 2 12.33 -12.51 4.16
CA SER A 2 11.57 -13.64 3.59
C SER A 2 10.16 -13.78 4.15
N VAL A 3 9.99 -13.74 5.48
CA VAL A 3 8.65 -13.90 6.09
C VAL A 3 7.72 -12.71 5.86
N LEU A 4 8.24 -11.49 5.79
CA LEU A 4 7.43 -10.34 5.39
C LEU A 4 6.97 -10.46 3.92
N ILE A 5 7.83 -11.03 3.05
CA ILE A 5 7.47 -11.30 1.65
C ILE A 5 6.38 -12.36 1.58
N THR A 6 6.51 -13.47 2.32
CA THR A 6 5.50 -14.52 2.32
C THR A 6 4.17 -14.03 2.88
N ILE A 7 4.18 -13.24 3.96
CA ILE A 7 2.95 -12.64 4.49
C ILE A 7 2.29 -11.75 3.44
N ASN A 8 3.05 -10.89 2.74
CA ASN A 8 2.49 -10.07 1.67
C ASN A 8 1.84 -10.89 0.54
N MET A 9 2.47 -11.99 0.12
CA MET A 9 1.92 -12.86 -0.92
C MET A 9 0.63 -13.57 -0.49
N ILE A 10 0.48 -13.86 0.81
CA ILE A 10 -0.76 -14.43 1.34
C ILE A 10 -1.86 -13.36 1.35
N MET A 11 -1.51 -12.13 1.73
CA MET A 11 -2.45 -11.01 1.73
C MET A 11 -2.96 -10.67 0.33
N THR A 12 -2.12 -10.75 -0.71
CA THR A 12 -2.57 -10.55 -2.10
C THR A 12 -3.53 -11.64 -2.57
N ILE A 13 -3.26 -12.91 -2.25
CA ILE A 13 -4.16 -14.03 -2.61
C ILE A 13 -5.51 -13.86 -1.89
N THR A 14 -5.49 -13.55 -0.59
CA THR A 14 -6.73 -13.32 0.16
C THR A 14 -7.52 -12.12 -0.36
N PHE A 15 -6.85 -11.05 -0.80
CA PHE A 15 -7.52 -9.88 -1.38
C PHE A 15 -8.37 -10.23 -2.61
N ILE A 16 -7.83 -11.03 -3.54
CA ILE A 16 -8.54 -11.43 -4.77
C ILE A 16 -9.84 -12.19 -4.47
N VAL A 17 -9.87 -12.93 -3.37
CA VAL A 17 -10.97 -13.84 -3.03
C VAL A 17 -12.10 -13.14 -2.23
N MET A 18 -11.85 -11.94 -1.73
CA MET A 18 -12.77 -11.24 -0.84
C MET A 18 -13.86 -10.51 -1.61
N LYS A 19 -15.11 -10.74 -1.19
CA LYS A 19 -16.30 -10.16 -1.85
C LYS A 19 -16.79 -8.88 -1.20
N HIS A 20 -16.62 -8.76 0.12
CA HIS A 20 -17.16 -7.62 0.85
C HIS A 20 -16.17 -6.45 0.82
N PRO A 21 -16.60 -5.23 0.44
CA PRO A 21 -15.71 -4.07 0.30
C PRO A 21 -14.98 -3.72 1.61
N LEU A 22 -15.66 -3.87 2.76
CA LEU A 22 -15.05 -3.67 4.09
C LEU A 22 -13.87 -4.63 4.34
N SER A 23 -14.03 -5.94 4.08
CA SER A 23 -12.93 -6.90 4.26
C SER A 23 -11.80 -6.68 3.28
N ALA A 24 -12.13 -6.31 2.05
CA ALA A 24 -11.13 -5.97 1.04
C ALA A 24 -10.31 -4.74 1.47
N GLY A 25 -10.96 -3.71 2.04
CA GLY A 25 -10.29 -2.55 2.62
C GLY A 25 -9.41 -2.90 3.83
N ALA A 26 -9.87 -3.79 4.72
CA ALA A 26 -9.08 -4.22 5.87
C ALA A 26 -7.80 -4.99 5.46
N ILE A 27 -7.90 -5.87 4.46
CA ILE A 27 -6.76 -6.65 3.95
C ILE A 27 -5.76 -5.75 3.24
N LEU A 28 -6.24 -4.79 2.44
CA LEU A 28 -5.36 -3.80 1.81
C LEU A 28 -4.61 -2.96 2.85
N LEU A 29 -5.24 -2.57 3.97
CA LEU A 29 -4.56 -1.81 5.03
C LEU A 29 -3.42 -2.64 5.63
N LEU A 30 -3.69 -3.90 5.96
CA LEU A 30 -2.65 -4.79 6.48
C LEU A 30 -1.54 -5.06 5.45
N GLN A 31 -1.90 -5.20 4.17
CA GLN A 31 -0.91 -5.35 3.09
C GLN A 31 -0.02 -4.11 2.93
N THR A 32 -0.59 -2.91 3.05
CA THR A 32 0.19 -1.66 2.99
C THR A 32 1.18 -1.57 4.15
N LEU A 33 0.78 -1.96 5.36
CA LEU A 33 1.67 -2.05 6.52
C LEU A 33 2.81 -3.05 6.30
N THR A 34 2.53 -4.22 5.73
CA THR A 34 3.59 -5.20 5.45
C THR A 34 4.52 -4.72 4.33
N MET A 35 4.02 -3.98 3.34
CA MET A 35 4.84 -3.38 2.29
C MET A 35 5.73 -2.23 2.77
N THR A 36 5.26 -1.38 3.69
CA THR A 36 6.09 -0.31 4.26
C THR A 36 7.22 -0.90 5.10
N MET A 37 6.96 -1.98 5.84
CA MET A 37 8.00 -2.72 6.57
C MET A 37 9.01 -3.42 5.64
N LEU A 38 8.58 -3.96 4.50
CA LEU A 38 9.49 -4.51 3.49
C LEU A 38 10.41 -3.44 2.89
N THR A 39 9.84 -2.31 2.46
CA THR A 39 10.60 -1.21 1.85
C THR A 39 11.52 -0.51 2.84
N GLY A 40 11.13 -0.41 4.11
CA GLY A 40 11.98 0.09 5.18
C GLY A 40 13.20 -0.80 5.47
N ASN A 41 13.08 -2.11 5.26
CA ASN A 41 14.22 -3.03 5.41
C ASN A 41 15.13 -3.09 4.17
N LEU A 42 14.64 -2.68 2.99
CA LEU A 42 15.41 -2.69 1.74
C LEU A 42 16.31 -1.46 1.59
N TYR A 43 15.91 -0.32 2.17
CA TYR A 43 16.65 0.93 2.08
C TYR A 43 17.16 1.34 3.46
N GLN A 44 18.36 1.92 3.49
CA GLN A 44 18.98 2.37 4.73
C GLN A 44 18.25 3.57 5.37
N ASN A 45 17.49 4.33 4.57
CA ASN A 45 16.67 5.45 5.03
C ASN A 45 15.16 5.15 4.91
N PHE A 46 14.41 5.40 5.98
CA PHE A 46 12.97 5.13 6.08
C PHE A 46 12.07 6.13 5.34
N TRP A 47 12.60 7.20 4.75
CA TRP A 47 11.82 8.25 4.10
C TRP A 47 10.86 7.72 3.02
N PHE A 48 11.30 6.79 2.16
CA PHE A 48 10.45 6.21 1.13
C PHE A 48 9.34 5.33 1.72
N SER A 49 9.65 4.54 2.76
CA SER A 49 8.66 3.72 3.47
C SER A 49 7.59 4.59 4.12
N TYR A 50 8.00 5.73 4.72
CA TYR A 50 7.09 6.69 5.33
C TYR A 50 6.17 7.38 4.32
N ILE A 51 6.72 7.87 3.19
CA ILE A 51 5.91 8.48 2.12
C ILE A 51 4.90 7.48 1.57
N LEU A 52 5.31 6.23 1.33
CA LEU A 52 4.42 5.17 0.86
C LEU A 52 3.29 4.89 1.86
N PHE A 53 3.60 4.84 3.16
CA PHE A 53 2.60 4.64 4.21
C PHE A 53 1.53 5.73 4.19
N LEU A 54 1.93 7.01 4.19
CA LEU A 54 1.01 8.14 4.22
C LEU A 54 0.07 8.17 3.01
N ILE A 55 0.62 8.02 1.81
CA ILE A 55 -0.17 8.10 0.57
C ILE A 55 -1.19 6.95 0.51
N MET A 56 -0.76 5.73 0.85
CA MET A 56 -1.65 4.56 0.79
C MET A 56 -2.75 4.63 1.83
N VAL A 57 -2.44 4.94 3.10
CA VAL A 57 -3.46 5.06 4.15
C VAL A 57 -4.43 6.20 3.85
N GLY A 58 -3.94 7.36 3.37
CA GLY A 58 -4.79 8.48 2.98
C GLY A 58 -5.79 8.13 1.88
N GLY A 59 -5.34 7.47 0.81
CA GLY A 59 -6.22 7.03 -0.28
C GLY A 59 -7.26 5.99 0.17
N MET A 60 -6.87 5.09 1.07
CA MET A 60 -7.77 4.06 1.60
C MET A 60 -8.87 4.61 2.51
N LEU A 61 -8.58 5.64 3.31
CA LEU A 61 -9.60 6.31 4.13
C LEU A 61 -10.69 6.97 3.27
N ILE A 62 -10.31 7.57 2.15
CA ILE A 62 -11.27 8.18 1.21
C ILE A 62 -12.17 7.11 0.59
N LEU A 63 -11.59 5.98 0.14
CA LEU A 63 -12.36 4.85 -0.37
C LEU A 63 -13.31 4.25 0.69
N PHE A 64 -12.86 4.19 1.94
CA PHE A 64 -13.69 3.72 3.05
C PHE A 64 -14.91 4.62 3.27
N MET A 65 -14.71 5.95 3.32
CA MET A 65 -15.81 6.92 3.45
C MET A 65 -16.80 6.82 2.28
N TYR A 66 -16.30 6.63 1.06
CA TYR A 66 -17.17 6.47 -0.12
C TYR A 66 -18.02 5.20 -0.02
N MET A 67 -17.42 4.06 0.32
CA MET A 67 -18.13 2.79 0.43
C MET A 67 -19.19 2.77 1.54
N THR A 68 -18.90 3.36 2.71
CA THR A 68 -19.91 3.47 3.79
C THR A 68 -21.04 4.43 3.46
N SER A 69 -20.81 5.42 2.57
CA SER A 69 -21.86 6.34 2.13
C SER A 69 -22.83 5.73 1.10
N ILE A 70 -22.43 4.65 0.41
CA ILE A 70 -23.20 4.06 -0.70
C ILE A 70 -23.80 2.71 -0.33
N ALA A 71 -23.14 1.91 0.51
CA ALA A 71 -23.63 0.59 0.86
C ALA A 71 -24.69 0.67 1.98
N SER A 72 -25.80 -0.06 1.79
CA SER A 72 -26.64 -0.47 2.91
C SER A 72 -25.78 -1.29 3.89
N ASN A 73 -26.06 -1.16 5.18
CA ASN A 73 -25.27 -1.76 6.27
C ASN A 73 -25.49 -3.28 6.34
N GLU A 74 -25.13 -4.02 5.29
CA GLU A 74 -25.29 -5.46 5.21
C GLU A 74 -24.47 -6.14 6.32
N LYS A 75 -25.08 -7.12 6.99
CA LYS A 75 -24.42 -7.83 8.08
C LYS A 75 -23.20 -8.56 7.53
N PHE A 76 -22.02 -8.17 8.01
CA PHE A 76 -20.75 -8.80 7.66
C PHE A 76 -20.78 -10.30 8.00
N LYS A 77 -20.72 -11.17 6.98
CA LYS A 77 -20.60 -12.63 7.13
C LYS A 77 -19.23 -13.08 6.65
N PRO A 78 -18.24 -13.26 7.55
CA PRO A 78 -16.93 -13.76 7.17
C PRO A 78 -17.05 -15.22 6.70
N ASN A 79 -16.39 -15.54 5.57
CA ASN A 79 -16.33 -16.91 5.10
C ASN A 79 -15.26 -17.67 5.90
N MET A 80 -15.68 -18.47 6.89
CA MET A 80 -14.76 -19.23 7.76
C MET A 80 -13.80 -20.16 7.00
N LYS A 81 -14.19 -20.67 5.83
CA LYS A 81 -13.28 -21.48 4.99
C LYS A 81 -12.09 -20.68 4.51
N MET A 82 -12.30 -19.39 4.19
CA MET A 82 -11.21 -18.50 3.75
C MET A 82 -10.33 -18.03 4.90
N SER A 83 -10.88 -17.85 6.11
CA SER A 83 -10.03 -17.56 7.27
C SER A 83 -9.10 -18.73 7.60
N ILE A 84 -9.58 -19.98 7.50
CA ILE A 84 -8.75 -21.16 7.74
C ILE A 84 -7.61 -21.26 6.71
N ILE A 85 -7.89 -21.04 5.42
CA ILE A 85 -6.86 -21.03 4.37
C ILE A 85 -5.82 -19.92 4.60
N SER A 86 -6.25 -18.75 5.06
CA SER A 86 -5.32 -17.66 5.38
C SER A 86 -4.40 -18.00 6.55
N VAL A 87 -4.92 -18.68 7.59
CA VAL A 87 -4.15 -19.07 8.77
C VAL A 87 -3.14 -20.17 8.44
N THR A 88 -3.52 -21.18 7.64
CA THR A 88 -2.60 -22.26 7.26
C THR A 88 -1.45 -21.75 6.39
N LEU A 89 -1.72 -20.80 5.50
CA LEU A 89 -0.69 -20.17 4.68
C LEU A 89 0.32 -19.37 5.51
N ILE A 90 -0.07 -18.77 6.64
CA ILE A 90 0.83 -17.99 7.50
C ILE A 90 1.81 -18.89 8.28
N ILE A 91 1.39 -20.10 8.66
CA ILE A 91 2.18 -21.00 9.51
C ILE A 91 3.35 -21.64 8.75
N VAL A 92 3.13 -22.01 7.48
CA VAL A 92 4.15 -22.65 6.62
C VAL A 92 5.47 -21.85 6.52
N PRO A 93 5.44 -20.53 6.21
CA PRO A 93 6.68 -19.76 6.12
C PRO A 93 7.34 -19.49 7.48
N MET A 94 6.61 -19.53 8.59
CA MET A 94 7.22 -19.43 9.92
C MET A 94 8.08 -20.67 10.22
N LEU A 95 7.61 -21.86 9.83
CA LEU A 95 8.35 -23.11 10.00
C LEU A 95 9.61 -23.16 9.12
N ILE A 96 9.58 -22.55 7.95
CA ILE A 96 10.72 -22.49 7.02
C ILE A 96 11.75 -21.41 7.44
N TRP A 97 11.38 -20.42 8.27
CA TRP A 97 12.32 -19.39 8.71
C TRP A 97 13.51 -20.04 9.44
N GLU A 98 13.26 -20.92 10.40
CA GLU A 98 14.32 -21.45 11.26
C GLU A 98 15.44 -22.17 10.50
N SER A 99 15.14 -22.78 9.35
CA SER A 99 16.14 -23.49 8.53
C SER A 99 17.03 -22.58 7.68
N THR A 100 16.66 -21.32 7.47
CA THR A 100 17.33 -20.41 6.51
C THR A 100 18.23 -19.35 7.14
N LYS A 101 18.30 -19.29 8.49
CA LYS A 101 19.12 -18.31 9.22
C LYS A 101 20.61 -18.36 8.86
N ASN A 102 21.11 -19.48 8.33
CA ASN A 102 22.53 -19.68 8.08
C ASN A 102 23.04 -19.23 6.69
N VAL A 103 22.18 -18.74 5.78
CA VAL A 103 22.56 -18.56 4.36
C VAL A 103 22.74 -17.09 3.94
N VAL A 104 22.37 -16.10 4.76
CA VAL A 104 22.16 -14.71 4.26
C VAL A 104 23.11 -13.65 4.86
N SER A 105 24.22 -14.03 5.49
CA SER A 105 25.26 -13.05 5.88
C SER A 105 26.29 -12.84 4.77
N ASN A 106 25.86 -12.35 3.60
CA ASN A 106 26.81 -11.89 2.59
C ASN A 106 27.25 -10.46 2.94
N ASN A 107 28.30 -10.34 3.75
CA ASN A 107 28.81 -9.05 4.26
C ASN A 107 29.23 -8.06 3.16
N GLU A 108 29.43 -8.51 1.91
CA GLU A 108 29.80 -7.65 0.79
C GLU A 108 28.64 -6.75 0.33
N THR A 109 27.39 -7.22 0.39
CA THR A 109 26.23 -6.41 -0.01
C THR A 109 25.91 -5.31 1.01
N LEU A 110 26.15 -5.58 2.30
CA LEU A 110 25.98 -4.60 3.38
C LEU A 110 26.98 -3.44 3.25
N LYS A 111 28.24 -3.71 2.90
CA LYS A 111 29.26 -2.67 2.70
C LYS A 111 28.99 -1.78 1.47
N PHE A 112 28.36 -2.32 0.43
CA PHE A 112 27.99 -1.52 -0.74
C PHE A 112 26.85 -0.52 -0.43
N MET A 113 25.95 -0.88 0.50
CA MET A 113 24.89 0.02 0.93
C MET A 113 25.41 1.19 1.78
N GLU A 114 26.39 0.95 2.67
CA GLU A 114 26.98 2.01 3.50
C GLU A 114 27.72 3.09 2.69
N ASN A 115 28.32 2.73 1.55
CA ASN A 115 29.08 3.67 0.72
C ASN A 115 28.23 4.54 -0.21
N LEU A 116 26.95 4.21 -0.38
CA LEU A 116 26.02 5.09 -1.09
C LEU A 116 25.57 6.17 -0.11
N THR A 117 26.14 7.36 -0.22
CA THR A 117 25.64 8.57 0.45
C THR A 117 24.22 8.87 -0.04
N MET A 118 23.23 8.19 0.55
CA MET A 118 21.81 8.20 0.22
C MET A 118 21.10 9.50 0.61
N GLN A 119 21.83 10.43 1.25
CA GLN A 119 21.30 11.68 1.78
C GLN A 119 20.78 12.63 0.67
N ASN A 120 21.17 12.43 -0.60
CA ASN A 120 20.75 13.25 -1.73
C ASN A 120 19.73 12.60 -2.70
N THR A 121 19.07 11.50 -2.31
CA THR A 121 18.09 10.86 -3.22
C THR A 121 16.85 11.73 -3.48
N LEU A 122 16.34 12.43 -2.46
CA LEU A 122 15.17 13.30 -2.59
C LEU A 122 15.49 14.63 -3.29
N SER A 123 16.66 15.21 -3.05
CA SER A 123 17.09 16.48 -3.66
C SER A 123 17.40 16.33 -5.16
N LYS A 124 17.51 15.10 -5.68
CA LYS A 124 17.78 14.82 -7.10
C LYS A 124 16.73 15.42 -8.04
N PHE A 125 15.47 15.48 -7.64
CA PHE A 125 14.39 16.02 -8.48
C PHE A 125 14.36 17.55 -8.52
N ILE A 126 14.99 18.21 -7.54
CA ILE A 126 15.12 19.66 -7.47
C ILE A 126 16.32 20.13 -8.31
N ASN A 127 17.26 19.25 -8.62
CA ASN A 127 18.43 19.55 -9.43
C ASN A 127 18.23 19.17 -10.90
N MET A 128 18.86 19.93 -11.81
CA MET A 128 18.95 19.51 -13.21
C MET A 128 19.67 18.16 -13.31
N PRO A 129 19.27 17.26 -14.23
CA PRO A 129 18.32 17.44 -15.34
C PRO A 129 16.86 17.06 -15.01
N LEU A 130 16.53 16.71 -13.77
CA LEU A 130 15.20 16.17 -13.41
C LEU A 130 14.16 17.24 -13.07
N THR A 131 14.55 18.52 -12.95
CA THR A 131 13.61 19.63 -12.69
C THR A 131 12.43 19.72 -13.66
N PRO A 132 12.54 19.42 -14.98
CA PRO A 132 11.38 19.44 -15.87
C PRO A 132 10.33 18.38 -15.50
N LEU A 133 10.75 17.23 -14.96
CA LEU A 133 9.85 16.19 -14.48
C LEU A 133 9.04 16.68 -13.27
N LEU A 134 9.68 17.40 -12.34
CA LEU A 134 9.00 18.01 -11.20
C LEU A 134 7.95 19.03 -11.66
N LEU A 135 8.30 19.89 -12.63
CA LEU A 135 7.38 20.86 -13.23
C LEU A 135 6.17 20.17 -13.89
N PHE A 136 6.41 19.10 -14.66
CA PHE A 136 5.34 18.32 -15.27
C PHE A 136 4.36 17.74 -14.24
N LEU A 137 4.87 17.17 -13.13
CA LEU A 137 4.03 16.62 -12.06
C LEU A 137 3.17 17.68 -11.39
N MET A 138 3.70 18.89 -11.16
CA MET A 138 2.92 20.00 -10.61
C MET A 138 1.76 20.41 -11.53
N VAL A 139 2.02 20.56 -12.83
CA VAL A 139 0.98 20.88 -13.82
C VAL A 139 -0.06 19.75 -13.90
N TYR A 140 0.38 18.48 -13.86
CA TYR A 140 -0.52 17.32 -13.85
C TYR A 140 -1.47 17.33 -12.65
N LEU A 141 -0.96 17.53 -11.43
CA LEU A 141 -1.81 17.59 -10.23
C LEU A 141 -2.77 18.78 -10.26
N LEU A 142 -2.35 19.93 -10.79
CA LEU A 142 -3.22 21.09 -10.97
C LEU A 142 -4.36 20.78 -11.96
N LEU A 143 -4.05 20.17 -13.10
CA LEU A 143 -5.06 19.75 -14.07
C LEU A 143 -6.04 18.73 -13.48
N ALA A 144 -5.53 17.76 -12.70
CA ALA A 144 -6.36 16.77 -12.03
C ALA A 144 -7.36 17.45 -11.07
N MET A 145 -6.93 18.44 -10.27
CA MET A 145 -7.82 19.20 -9.40
C MET A 145 -8.90 19.99 -10.17
N ILE A 146 -8.54 20.64 -11.28
CA ILE A 146 -9.51 21.35 -12.12
C ILE A 146 -10.53 20.37 -12.71
N ALA A 147 -10.07 19.21 -13.17
CA ALA A 147 -10.92 18.17 -13.74
C ALA A 147 -11.88 17.60 -12.69
N THR A 148 -11.42 17.30 -11.47
CA THR A 148 -12.29 16.78 -10.40
C THR A 148 -13.36 17.78 -9.98
N VAL A 149 -13.06 19.08 -9.92
CA VAL A 149 -14.06 20.14 -9.67
C VAL A 149 -15.10 20.21 -10.80
N LYS A 150 -14.66 20.11 -12.07
CA LYS A 150 -15.61 20.10 -13.20
C LYS A 150 -16.52 18.88 -13.19
N ILE A 151 -15.99 17.68 -12.90
CA ILE A 151 -16.78 16.43 -12.82
C ILE A 151 -17.80 16.50 -11.68
N THR A 152 -17.41 17.00 -10.51
CA THR A 152 -18.33 17.09 -9.35
C THR A 152 -19.36 18.21 -9.48
N SER A 153 -19.13 19.22 -10.33
CA SER A 153 -20.07 20.33 -10.56
C SER A 153 -21.31 19.97 -11.41
N PHE A 154 -21.42 18.73 -11.92
CA PHE A 154 -22.64 18.25 -12.59
C PHE A 154 -23.81 18.16 -11.60
N LYS A 155 -24.59 19.24 -11.50
CA LYS A 155 -25.86 19.29 -10.79
C LYS A 155 -26.97 18.70 -11.65
N GLN A 156 -27.38 17.47 -11.38
CA GLN A 156 -28.77 17.07 -11.64
C GLN A 156 -29.23 15.96 -10.72
N GLY A 157 -29.99 16.35 -9.69
CA GLY A 157 -30.75 15.47 -8.80
C GLY A 157 -30.06 15.15 -7.47
N SER A 158 -30.85 15.04 -6.40
CA SER A 158 -30.40 14.49 -5.13
C SER A 158 -30.10 12.99 -5.27
N ILE A 159 -28.93 12.54 -4.80
CA ILE A 159 -28.58 11.11 -4.66
C ILE A 159 -29.39 10.45 -3.50
N ARG A 160 -30.33 11.17 -2.89
CA ARG A 160 -31.32 10.62 -1.96
C ARG A 160 -32.54 10.14 -2.74
N GLN A 161 -32.93 8.88 -2.56
CA GLN A 161 -34.33 8.49 -2.72
C GLN A 161 -35.15 9.37 -1.78
N MET A 162 -36.04 10.19 -2.34
CA MET A 162 -37.17 10.74 -1.59
C MET A 162 -38.08 9.55 -1.27
N ASN A 163 -38.41 9.43 0.01
CA ASN A 163 -39.19 8.40 0.70
C ASN A 163 -40.13 7.53 -0.14
#